data_AF-A0AA96RDP5-F1
#
_entry.id   AF-A0AA96RDP5-F1
#
_cell.length_a   1.000
_cell.length_b   1.000
_cell.length_c   1.000
_cell.angle_alpha   90.00
_cell.angle_beta   90.00
_cell.angle_gamma   90.00
#
_symmetry.space_group_name_H-M   'P 1'
#
loop_
_entity.id
_entity.type
_entity.pdbx_description
1 polymer ?
#
loop_
_entity_poly.entity_id
_entity_poly.type
_entity_poly.pdbx_seq_one_letter_code
_entity_poly.pdbx_strand_id
1 'polypeptide(L)'
;MTKAEFFHNLEEKLRGLPESERRNIMAIYEDLFVKAAENGKSEQEIARSLGHGPHYTTEPTLPVQTYPSTRGKETFPSYRQPSSGGGDPAWQAGIRGTVALIALSFFNLVFVLGPFAAVSAVLFAFCIVSLVLATSPLWIVMGSGIPDSLPALQLEIFGSLMLGGLGVLLCLALIRVVRAYVWAVKKYFTLNIRLIRGK
;
A
#
# COMPACT_ATOMS: atom_id res chain seq x y z
N MET A 1 -2.75 14.44 36.03
CA MET A 1 -1.89 15.50 35.50
C MET A 1 -2.70 16.33 34.53
N THR A 2 -2.57 17.65 34.57
CA THR A 2 -3.20 18.58 33.60
C THR A 2 -2.39 18.63 32.30
N LYS A 3 -2.95 19.17 31.22
CA LYS A 3 -2.21 19.38 29.97
C LYS A 3 -0.92 20.20 30.21
N ALA A 4 -1.02 21.28 30.99
CA ALA A 4 0.12 22.13 31.32
C ALA A 4 1.23 21.36 32.07
N GLU A 5 0.87 20.52 33.05
CA GLU A 5 1.82 19.68 33.79
C GLU A 5 2.50 18.64 32.88
N PHE A 6 1.76 18.07 31.92
CA PHE A 6 2.30 17.11 30.97
C PHE A 6 3.36 17.75 30.06
N PHE A 7 3.06 18.92 29.48
CA PHE A 7 4.00 19.62 28.61
C PHE A 7 5.22 20.13 29.36
N HIS A 8 5.08 20.54 30.63
CA HIS A 8 6.22 20.90 31.47
C HIS A 8 7.16 19.70 31.69
N ASN A 9 6.61 18.52 32.01
CA ASN A 9 7.41 17.30 32.21
C ASN A 9 8.03 16.80 30.90
N LEU A 10 7.32 16.93 29.79
CA LEU A 10 7.82 16.59 28.46
C LEU A 10 8.98 17.50 28.07
N GLU A 11 8.86 18.80 28.25
CA GLU A 11 9.94 19.75 27.97
C GLU A 11 11.20 19.47 28.82
N GLU A 12 11.02 19.13 30.10
CA GLU A 12 12.11 18.74 30.98
C GLU A 12 12.86 17.50 30.47
N LYS A 13 12.13 16.48 29.99
CA LYS A 13 12.69 15.25 29.41
C LYS A 13 13.39 15.49 28.06
N LEU A 14 12.98 16.51 27.33
CA LEU A 14 13.52 16.85 26.01
C LEU A 14 14.67 17.87 26.08
N ARG A 15 15.16 18.24 27.28
CA ARG A 15 16.28 19.20 27.45
C ARG A 15 17.58 18.77 26.75
N GLY A 16 17.78 17.47 26.53
CA GLY A 16 18.96 16.94 25.82
C GLY A 16 18.88 17.03 24.29
N LEU A 17 17.75 17.46 23.72
CA LEU A 17 17.56 17.54 22.28
C LEU A 17 17.78 18.95 21.73
N PRO A 18 18.19 19.08 20.46
CA PRO A 18 18.22 20.35 19.75
C PRO A 18 16.87 21.06 19.82
N GLU A 19 16.89 22.39 19.93
CA GLU A 19 15.68 23.21 20.12
C GLU A 19 14.62 22.99 19.02
N SER A 20 15.06 22.76 17.79
CA SER A 20 14.19 22.44 16.64
C SER A 20 13.46 21.10 16.80
N GLU A 21 14.14 20.10 17.37
CA GLU A 21 13.58 18.76 17.59
C GLU A 21 12.64 18.76 18.79
N ARG A 22 13.02 19.46 19.87
CA ARG A 22 12.13 19.72 21.00
C ARG A 22 10.85 20.40 20.55
N ARG A 23 10.92 21.46 19.73
CA ARG A 23 9.75 22.15 19.18
C ARG A 23 8.86 21.24 18.32
N ASN A 24 9.46 20.40 17.48
CA ASN A 24 8.71 19.46 16.65
C ASN A 24 7.96 18.42 17.50
N ILE A 25 8.63 17.83 18.50
CA ILE A 25 8.02 16.85 19.40
C ILE A 25 6.87 17.49 20.18
N MET A 26 7.05 18.71 20.68
CA MET A 26 5.99 19.46 21.37
C MET A 26 4.76 19.67 20.47
N ALA A 27 4.96 20.02 19.20
CA ALA A 27 3.88 20.20 18.23
C ALA A 27 3.10 18.89 17.94
N ILE A 28 3.80 17.75 17.89
CA ILE A 28 3.16 16.44 17.70
C ILE A 28 2.26 16.09 18.88
N TYR A 29 2.74 16.28 20.12
CA TYR A 29 1.93 16.02 21.30
C TYR A 29 0.74 16.98 21.40
N GLU A 30 0.88 18.23 20.96
CA GLU A 30 -0.22 19.20 20.90
C GLU A 30 -1.34 18.72 19.97
N ASP A 31 -1.01 18.26 18.77
CA ASP A 31 -1.97 17.69 17.81
C ASP A 31 -2.69 16.44 18.39
N LEU A 32 -1.99 15.60 19.14
CA LEU A 32 -2.58 14.44 19.83
C LEU A 32 -3.60 14.85 20.90
N PHE A 33 -3.32 15.92 21.66
CA PHE A 33 -4.27 16.45 22.65
C PHE A 33 -5.52 17.00 21.97
N VAL A 34 -5.36 17.75 20.87
CA VAL A 34 -6.49 18.29 20.10
C VAL A 34 -7.37 17.16 19.56
N LYS A 35 -6.78 16.17 18.88
CA LYS A 35 -7.52 15.03 18.33
C LYS A 35 -8.21 14.19 19.40
N ALA A 36 -7.61 14.03 20.57
CA ALA A 36 -8.22 13.26 21.65
C ALA A 36 -9.34 14.04 22.36
N ALA A 37 -9.23 15.36 22.46
CA ALA A 37 -10.29 16.24 22.95
C ALA A 37 -11.51 16.26 22.01
N GLU A 38 -11.29 16.24 20.68
CA GLU A 38 -12.35 16.10 19.68
C GLU A 38 -13.15 14.79 19.84
N ASN A 39 -12.51 13.75 20.36
CA ASN A 39 -13.13 12.46 20.67
C ASN A 39 -13.80 12.44 22.07
N GLY A 40 -13.97 13.60 22.72
CA GLY A 40 -14.66 13.75 24.00
C GLY A 40 -13.85 13.28 25.22
N LYS A 41 -12.55 13.05 25.07
CA LYS A 41 -11.70 12.62 26.21
C LYS A 41 -11.26 13.82 27.04
N SER A 42 -11.22 13.62 28.36
CA SER A 42 -10.72 14.64 29.30
C SER A 42 -9.20 14.77 29.22
N GLU A 43 -8.65 15.96 29.48
CA GLU A 43 -7.19 16.21 29.45
C GLU A 43 -6.42 15.25 30.37
N GLN A 44 -6.99 14.94 31.53
CA GLN A 44 -6.38 14.05 32.52
C GLN A 44 -6.30 12.61 32.01
N GLU A 45 -7.28 12.16 31.23
CA GLU A 45 -7.34 10.84 30.62
C GLU A 45 -6.38 10.73 29.43
N ILE A 46 -6.27 11.79 28.63
CA ILE A 46 -5.29 11.91 27.53
C ILE A 46 -3.87 11.83 28.08
N ALA A 47 -3.57 12.64 29.11
CA ALA A 47 -2.25 12.67 29.71
C ALA A 47 -1.89 11.35 30.42
N ARG A 48 -2.88 10.62 30.96
CA ARG A 48 -2.67 9.26 31.51
C ARG A 48 -2.40 8.23 30.42
N SER A 49 -3.10 8.34 29.28
CA SER A 49 -2.92 7.45 28.12
C SER A 49 -1.56 7.67 27.44
N LEU A 50 -1.10 8.92 27.39
CA LEU A 50 0.20 9.31 26.85
C LEU A 50 1.34 9.19 27.87
N GLY A 51 1.02 9.04 29.17
CA GLY A 51 1.96 8.99 30.30
C GLY A 51 2.83 7.74 30.39
N HIS A 52 2.77 6.83 29.43
CA HIS A 52 3.61 5.63 29.35
C HIS A 52 4.43 5.57 28.05
N GLY A 53 5.57 6.30 28.03
CA GLY A 53 6.73 6.04 27.17
C GLY A 53 7.17 7.20 26.24
N PRO A 54 8.48 7.36 25.95
CA PRO A 54 9.53 6.36 26.05
C PRO A 54 10.43 6.53 27.28
N HIS A 55 10.53 5.45 28.06
CA HIS A 55 11.67 5.21 28.94
C HIS A 55 12.89 4.97 28.04
N TYR A 56 13.80 5.93 27.91
CA TYR A 56 15.21 5.60 27.70
C TYR A 56 15.81 5.40 29.10
N THR A 57 15.52 4.27 29.71
CA THR A 57 16.29 3.81 30.86
C THR A 57 17.12 2.63 30.41
N THR A 58 18.42 2.86 30.36
CA THR A 58 19.38 1.99 31.02
C THR A 58 18.69 1.30 32.21
N GLU A 59 18.50 -0.01 32.12
CA GLU A 59 17.75 -0.82 33.09
C GLU A 59 18.23 -0.62 34.54
N PRO A 60 17.39 -0.95 35.53
CA PRO A 60 17.52 -2.30 36.10
C PRO A 60 16.19 -3.01 36.48
N THR A 61 16.09 -4.27 36.04
CA THR A 61 15.50 -5.49 36.66
C THR A 61 13.97 -5.67 36.79
N LEU A 62 13.44 -6.70 36.09
CA LEU A 62 12.80 -7.95 36.57
C LEU A 62 12.03 -8.66 35.41
N PRO A 63 11.76 -9.98 35.46
CA PRO A 63 12.63 -11.15 35.33
C PRO A 63 12.62 -11.79 33.92
N VAL A 64 13.69 -12.53 33.64
CA VAL A 64 14.11 -13.16 32.38
C VAL A 64 13.09 -14.18 31.82
N GLN A 65 12.70 -14.02 30.54
CA GLN A 65 12.42 -15.14 29.64
C GLN A 65 13.32 -15.08 28.42
N THR A 66 14.14 -16.12 28.28
CA THR A 66 15.29 -16.25 27.40
C THR A 66 14.86 -16.44 25.94
N TYR A 67 15.14 -15.46 25.08
CA TYR A 67 15.28 -15.70 23.64
C TYR A 67 16.78 -15.65 23.28
N PRO A 68 17.33 -16.69 22.62
CA PRO A 68 18.76 -16.72 22.30
C PRO A 68 19.11 -15.61 21.30
N SER A 69 19.95 -14.68 21.76
CA SER A 69 20.60 -13.67 20.93
C SER A 69 21.52 -14.34 19.91
N THR A 70 21.11 -14.33 18.63
CA THR A 70 22.06 -14.50 17.53
C THR A 70 22.68 -13.14 17.24
N ARG A 71 23.97 -13.04 17.53
CA ARG A 71 24.84 -11.90 17.27
C ARG A 71 25.02 -11.73 15.76
N GLY A 72 24.03 -11.17 15.09
CA GLY A 72 24.09 -10.73 13.70
C GLY A 72 24.23 -9.20 13.67
N LYS A 73 25.26 -8.70 12.98
CA LYS A 73 25.49 -7.28 12.78
C LYS A 73 24.45 -6.76 11.78
N GLU A 74 23.25 -6.43 12.23
CA GLU A 74 22.23 -5.84 11.37
C GLU A 74 22.36 -4.31 11.42
N THR A 75 23.08 -3.80 10.43
CA THR A 75 23.11 -2.38 10.10
C THR A 75 21.70 -2.00 9.64
N PHE A 76 20.91 -1.38 10.51
CA PHE A 76 19.72 -0.66 10.08
C PHE A 76 20.15 0.32 8.98
N PRO A 77 19.43 0.44 7.85
CA PRO A 77 19.67 1.50 6.89
C PRO A 77 19.38 2.81 7.61
N SER A 78 20.45 3.44 8.11
CA SER A 78 20.41 4.79 8.62
C SER A 78 19.94 5.63 7.43
N TYR A 79 18.80 6.31 7.56
CA TYR A 79 18.47 7.38 6.62
C TYR A 79 19.64 8.37 6.72
N ARG A 80 20.52 8.33 5.72
CA ARG A 80 21.71 9.17 5.68
C ARG A 80 21.21 10.59 5.55
N GLN A 81 21.08 11.27 6.68
CA GLN A 81 20.91 12.71 6.71
C GLN A 81 22.11 13.26 5.91
N PRO A 82 21.87 14.03 4.83
CA PRO A 82 22.98 14.61 4.09
C PRO A 82 23.73 15.49 5.08
N SER A 83 24.96 15.08 5.42
CA SER A 83 25.91 15.91 6.13
C SER A 83 26.23 17.08 5.23
N SER A 84 25.42 18.13 5.31
CA SER A 84 25.64 19.38 4.60
C SER A 84 26.39 20.28 5.58
N GLY A 85 27.72 20.16 5.56
CA GLY A 85 28.56 21.29 5.94
C GLY A 85 28.26 22.40 4.95
N GLY A 86 27.41 23.35 5.35
CA GLY A 86 26.99 24.48 4.52
C GLY A 86 25.55 24.88 4.78
N GLY A 87 25.37 25.93 5.57
CA GLY A 87 24.33 26.99 5.54
C GLY A 87 22.88 26.79 5.09
N ASP A 88 22.37 25.60 4.79
CA ASP A 88 21.01 25.45 4.29
C ASP A 88 19.98 25.61 5.43
N PRO A 89 19.05 26.59 5.34
CA PRO A 89 18.08 26.85 6.40
C PRO A 89 17.13 25.67 6.58
N ALA A 90 16.79 25.35 7.84
CA ALA A 90 16.03 24.16 8.25
C ALA A 90 14.70 23.94 7.51
N TRP A 91 14.07 25.00 6.97
CA TRP A 91 12.86 24.89 6.14
C TRP A 91 13.12 24.17 4.80
N GLN A 92 14.32 24.30 4.21
CA GLN A 92 14.68 23.61 2.96
C GLN A 92 14.83 22.11 3.18
N ALA A 93 15.33 21.68 4.35
CA ALA A 93 15.42 20.26 4.69
C ALA A 93 14.03 19.62 4.89
N GLY A 94 13.09 20.35 5.51
CA GLY A 94 11.69 19.91 5.66
C GLY A 94 10.97 19.80 4.31
N ILE A 95 11.08 20.82 3.45
CA ILE A 95 10.45 20.80 2.12
C ILE A 95 11.07 19.73 1.22
N ARG A 96 12.40 19.54 1.25
CA ARG A 96 13.07 18.44 0.51
C ARG A 96 12.54 17.07 0.96
N GLY A 97 12.29 16.88 2.25
CA GLY A 97 11.70 15.64 2.79
C GLY A 97 10.25 15.41 2.35
N THR A 98 9.39 16.43 2.45
CA THR A 98 7.98 16.33 2.01
C THR A 98 7.87 16.13 0.51
N VAL A 99 8.67 16.84 -0.30
CA VAL A 99 8.72 16.67 -1.75
C VAL A 99 9.22 15.27 -2.11
N ALA A 100 10.23 14.74 -1.41
CA ALA A 100 10.69 13.38 -1.62
C ALA A 100 9.61 12.34 -1.27
N LEU A 101 8.84 12.54 -0.20
CA LEU A 101 7.74 11.66 0.18
C LEU A 101 6.61 11.67 -0.87
N ILE A 102 6.20 12.87 -1.32
CA ILE A 102 5.20 13.05 -2.37
C ILE A 102 5.69 12.42 -3.67
N ALA A 103 6.91 12.73 -4.10
CA ALA A 103 7.52 12.18 -5.30
C ALA A 103 7.63 10.66 -5.24
N LEU A 104 8.03 10.08 -4.10
CA LEU A 104 8.12 8.64 -3.93
C LEU A 104 6.73 7.97 -3.98
N SER A 105 5.71 8.62 -3.43
CA SER A 105 4.33 8.13 -3.47
C SER A 105 3.76 8.17 -4.90
N PHE A 106 3.93 9.29 -5.62
CA PHE A 106 3.53 9.41 -7.03
C PHE A 106 4.33 8.49 -7.95
N PHE A 107 5.64 8.33 -7.71
CA PHE A 107 6.49 7.39 -8.46
C PHE A 107 5.98 5.96 -8.28
N ASN A 108 5.69 5.55 -7.04
CA ASN A 108 5.12 4.24 -6.76
C ASN A 108 3.73 4.07 -7.41
N LEU A 109 2.88 5.10 -7.37
CA LEU A 109 1.59 5.09 -8.05
C LEU A 109 1.75 4.83 -9.55
N VAL A 110 2.58 5.61 -10.26
CA VAL A 110 2.71 5.49 -11.72
C VAL A 110 3.39 4.17 -12.11
N PHE A 111 4.50 3.82 -11.46
CA PHE A 111 5.30 2.65 -11.85
C PHE A 111 4.72 1.31 -11.39
N VAL A 112 3.90 1.29 -10.35
CA VAL A 112 3.30 0.05 -9.83
C VAL A 112 1.82 -0.04 -10.19
N LEU A 113 1.03 1.00 -9.88
CA LEU A 113 -0.41 0.99 -10.18
C LEU A 113 -0.68 1.09 -11.68
N GLY A 114 0.14 1.85 -12.42
CA GLY A 114 -0.02 2.00 -13.87
C GLY A 114 0.02 0.66 -14.63
N PRO A 115 1.11 -0.11 -14.55
CA PRO A 115 1.19 -1.44 -15.17
C PRO A 115 0.11 -2.40 -14.66
N PHE A 116 -0.20 -2.36 -13.36
CA PHE A 116 -1.27 -3.17 -12.78
C PHE A 116 -2.63 -2.85 -13.42
N ALA A 117 -2.99 -1.57 -13.53
CA ALA A 117 -4.25 -1.13 -14.13
C ALA A 117 -4.31 -1.48 -15.62
N ALA A 118 -3.22 -1.28 -16.36
CA ALA A 118 -3.14 -1.62 -17.78
C ALA A 118 -3.37 -3.12 -18.02
N VAL A 119 -2.67 -4.00 -17.29
CA VAL A 119 -2.85 -5.45 -17.42
C VAL A 119 -4.26 -5.87 -17.00
N SER A 120 -4.80 -5.27 -15.93
CA SER A 120 -6.17 -5.54 -15.47
C SER A 120 -7.21 -5.19 -16.54
N ALA A 121 -7.06 -4.03 -17.18
CA ALA A 121 -7.95 -3.59 -18.26
C ALA A 121 -7.87 -4.51 -19.48
N VAL A 122 -6.66 -4.92 -19.88
CA VAL A 122 -6.46 -5.88 -20.97
C VAL A 122 -7.13 -7.21 -20.65
N LEU A 123 -6.91 -7.77 -19.46
CA LEU A 123 -7.54 -9.03 -19.04
C LEU A 123 -9.06 -8.92 -19.03
N PHE A 124 -9.60 -7.81 -18.55
CA PHE A 124 -11.04 -7.56 -18.56
C PHE A 124 -11.61 -7.50 -19.99
N ALA A 125 -10.94 -6.80 -20.91
CA ALA A 125 -11.33 -6.76 -22.31
C ALA A 125 -11.32 -8.16 -22.94
N PHE A 126 -10.28 -8.95 -22.70
CA PHE A 126 -10.21 -10.33 -23.18
C PHE A 126 -11.30 -11.22 -22.60
N CYS A 127 -11.70 -11.02 -21.32
CA CYS A 127 -12.84 -11.72 -20.74
C CYS A 127 -14.15 -11.41 -21.48
N ILE A 128 -14.40 -10.14 -21.81
CA ILE A 128 -15.58 -9.74 -22.59
C ILE A 128 -15.54 -10.36 -23.98
N VAL A 129 -14.41 -10.22 -24.69
CA VAL A 129 -14.24 -10.80 -26.03
C VAL A 129 -14.49 -12.30 -26.02
N SER A 130 -13.91 -13.01 -25.05
CA SER A 130 -14.10 -14.45 -24.89
C SER A 130 -15.57 -14.83 -24.65
N LEU A 131 -16.29 -14.05 -23.82
CA LEU A 131 -17.70 -14.29 -23.54
C LEU A 131 -18.57 -14.07 -24.79
N VAL A 132 -18.32 -12.98 -25.52
CA VAL A 132 -19.03 -12.66 -26.77
C VAL A 132 -18.79 -13.72 -27.84
N LEU A 133 -17.54 -14.18 -28.00
CA LEU A 133 -17.22 -15.27 -28.92
C LEU A 133 -17.92 -16.56 -28.49
N ALA A 134 -17.89 -16.90 -27.20
CA ALA A 134 -18.53 -18.11 -26.67
C ALA A 134 -20.05 -18.13 -26.88
N THR A 135 -20.71 -16.96 -26.85
CA THR A 135 -22.15 -16.84 -27.13
C THR A 135 -22.46 -16.68 -28.62
N SER A 136 -21.47 -16.69 -29.51
CA SER A 136 -21.69 -16.48 -30.95
C SER A 136 -22.71 -17.45 -31.60
N PRO A 137 -22.80 -18.75 -31.24
CA PRO A 137 -23.82 -19.62 -31.83
C PRO A 137 -25.25 -19.22 -31.46
N LEU A 138 -25.45 -18.58 -30.31
CA LEU A 138 -26.78 -18.13 -29.85
C LEU A 138 -27.26 -16.92 -30.65
N TRP A 139 -26.33 -16.10 -31.16
CA TRP A 139 -26.66 -14.87 -31.87
C TRP A 139 -27.27 -15.10 -33.25
N ILE A 140 -26.95 -16.22 -33.91
CA ILE A 140 -27.52 -16.57 -35.22
C ILE A 140 -29.04 -16.73 -35.13
N VAL A 141 -29.52 -17.41 -34.08
CA VAL A 141 -30.96 -17.67 -33.89
C VAL A 141 -31.73 -16.37 -33.66
N MET A 142 -31.07 -15.36 -33.10
CA MET A 142 -31.69 -14.07 -32.75
C MET A 142 -31.51 -12.97 -33.81
N GLY A 143 -30.44 -12.99 -34.61
CA GLY A 143 -29.94 -11.80 -35.30
C GLY A 143 -29.94 -11.82 -36.83
N SER A 144 -29.73 -12.98 -37.48
CA SER A 144 -29.50 -13.03 -38.94
C SER A 144 -30.66 -13.62 -39.76
N GLY A 145 -31.65 -14.23 -39.12
CA GLY A 145 -32.68 -15.00 -39.82
C GLY A 145 -32.12 -16.29 -40.41
N ILE A 146 -32.96 -17.08 -41.08
CA ILE A 146 -32.53 -18.32 -41.74
C ILE A 146 -32.12 -17.96 -43.16
N PRO A 147 -30.85 -18.17 -43.59
CA PRO A 147 -30.45 -17.92 -44.97
C PRO A 147 -31.27 -18.73 -45.96
N ASP A 148 -31.63 -18.12 -47.09
CA ASP A 148 -32.44 -18.76 -48.14
C ASP A 148 -31.70 -19.89 -48.89
N SER A 149 -30.40 -20.06 -48.66
CA SER A 149 -29.57 -21.08 -49.33
C SER A 149 -28.90 -22.03 -48.34
N LEU A 150 -28.97 -23.34 -48.64
CA LEU A 150 -28.34 -24.38 -47.83
C LEU A 150 -26.83 -24.19 -47.62
N PRO A 151 -26.03 -23.77 -48.62
CA PRO A 151 -24.59 -23.54 -48.42
C PRO A 151 -24.30 -22.39 -47.44
N ALA A 152 -25.08 -21.31 -47.49
CA ALA A 152 -24.91 -20.17 -46.58
C ALA A 152 -25.26 -20.57 -45.14
N LEU A 153 -26.36 -21.31 -44.96
CA LEU A 153 -26.78 -21.80 -43.65
C LEU A 153 -25.74 -22.74 -43.03
N GLN A 154 -25.14 -23.65 -43.82
CA GLN A 154 -24.06 -24.52 -43.34
C GLN A 154 -22.86 -23.68 -42.88
N LEU A 155 -22.41 -22.73 -43.70
CA LEU A 155 -21.25 -21.89 -43.38
C LEU A 155 -21.46 -21.09 -42.09
N GLU A 156 -22.66 -20.53 -41.89
CA GLU A 156 -22.98 -19.71 -40.72
C GLU A 156 -23.03 -20.54 -39.43
N ILE A 157 -23.63 -21.73 -39.48
CA ILE A 157 -23.66 -22.67 -38.35
C ILE A 157 -22.25 -23.16 -38.02
N PHE A 158 -21.47 -23.63 -39.00
CA PHE A 158 -20.10 -24.09 -38.74
C PHE A 158 -19.18 -22.95 -38.29
N GLY A 159 -19.31 -21.77 -38.89
CA GLY A 159 -18.51 -20.60 -38.56
C GLY A 159 -18.73 -20.11 -37.13
N SER A 160 -19.99 -20.01 -36.70
CA SER A 160 -20.30 -19.66 -35.31
C SER A 160 -19.94 -20.74 -34.32
N LEU A 161 -20.10 -22.03 -34.65
CA LEU A 161 -19.69 -23.10 -33.76
C LEU A 161 -18.17 -23.10 -33.55
N MET A 162 -17.40 -22.77 -34.60
CA MET A 162 -15.96 -22.56 -34.51
C MET A 162 -15.59 -21.35 -33.65
N LEU A 163 -16.23 -20.20 -33.86
CA LEU A 163 -16.01 -19.00 -33.03
C LEU A 163 -16.42 -19.23 -31.57
N GLY A 164 -17.54 -19.93 -31.34
CA GLY A 164 -18.04 -20.37 -30.05
C GLY A 164 -17.05 -21.25 -29.33
N GLY A 165 -16.57 -22.31 -30.01
CA GLY A 165 -15.53 -23.19 -29.49
C GLY A 165 -14.25 -22.44 -29.15
N LEU A 166 -13.80 -21.54 -30.03
CA LEU A 166 -12.63 -20.69 -29.78
C LEU A 166 -12.84 -19.77 -28.58
N GLY A 167 -14.03 -19.18 -28.44
CA GLY A 167 -14.41 -18.36 -27.29
C GLY A 167 -14.37 -19.12 -25.97
N VAL A 168 -14.88 -20.35 -25.94
CA VAL A 168 -14.83 -21.23 -24.76
C VAL A 168 -13.39 -21.61 -24.40
N LEU A 169 -12.56 -21.98 -25.39
CA LEU A 169 -11.15 -22.27 -25.18
C LEU A 169 -10.40 -21.06 -24.63
N LEU A 170 -10.66 -19.87 -25.19
CA LEU A 170 -10.10 -18.61 -24.71
C LEU A 170 -10.53 -18.32 -23.27
N CYS A 171 -11.78 -18.63 -22.89
CA CYS A 171 -12.28 -18.46 -21.53
C CYS A 171 -11.52 -19.35 -20.54
N LEU A 172 -11.35 -20.63 -20.88
CA LEU A 172 -10.59 -21.58 -20.06
C LEU A 172 -9.13 -21.16 -19.90
N ALA A 173 -8.51 -20.66 -20.97
CA ALA A 173 -7.15 -20.11 -20.93
C ALA A 173 -7.08 -18.86 -20.03
N LEU A 174 -8.02 -17.91 -20.18
CA LEU A 174 -8.08 -16.69 -19.39
C LEU A 174 -8.27 -16.96 -17.89
N ILE A 175 -9.06 -17.96 -17.51
CA ILE A 175 -9.20 -18.35 -16.10
C ILE A 175 -7.83 -18.71 -15.49
N ARG A 176 -6.97 -19.41 -16.25
CA ARG A 176 -5.61 -19.74 -15.80
C ARG A 176 -4.72 -18.50 -15.73
N VAL A 177 -4.80 -17.62 -16.73
CA VAL A 177 -4.04 -16.36 -16.76
C VAL A 177 -4.43 -15.44 -15.60
N VAL A 178 -5.73 -15.24 -15.35
CA VAL A 178 -6.22 -14.41 -14.25
C VAL A 178 -5.80 -14.98 -12.90
N ARG A 179 -5.86 -16.30 -12.71
CA ARG A 179 -5.36 -16.95 -11.49
C ARG A 179 -3.86 -16.71 -11.29
N ALA A 180 -3.06 -16.87 -12.34
CA ALA A 180 -1.62 -16.60 -12.30
C ALA A 180 -1.33 -15.12 -12.00
N TYR A 181 -2.11 -14.20 -12.58
CA TYR A 181 -2.02 -12.76 -12.34
C TYR A 181 -2.32 -12.42 -10.88
N VAL A 182 -3.44 -12.90 -10.34
CA VAL A 182 -3.80 -12.68 -8.92
C VAL A 182 -2.74 -13.26 -7.98
N TRP A 183 -2.19 -14.43 -8.31
CA TRP A 183 -1.07 -15.01 -7.57
C TRP A 183 0.18 -14.12 -7.61
N ALA A 184 0.56 -13.61 -8.78
CA ALA A 184 1.71 -12.73 -8.95
C ALA A 184 1.55 -11.42 -8.15
N VAL A 185 0.35 -10.84 -8.17
CA VAL A 185 0.00 -9.64 -7.39
C VAL A 185 0.13 -9.92 -5.89
N LYS A 186 -0.46 -11.02 -5.39
CA LYS A 186 -0.31 -11.40 -3.97
C LYS A 186 1.14 -11.62 -3.57
N LYS A 187 1.93 -12.26 -4.44
CA LYS A 187 3.36 -12.48 -4.23
C LYS A 187 4.12 -11.16 -4.17
N TYR A 188 3.83 -10.22 -5.08
CA TYR A 188 4.41 -8.88 -5.08
C TYR A 188 4.12 -8.14 -3.76
N PHE A 189 2.86 -8.07 -3.32
CA PHE A 189 2.52 -7.42 -2.05
C PHE A 189 3.23 -8.07 -0.86
N THR A 190 3.29 -9.41 -0.84
CA THR A 190 3.96 -10.14 0.23
C THR A 190 5.47 -9.85 0.25
N LEU A 191 6.12 -9.76 -0.92
CA LEU A 191 7.54 -9.42 -1.03
C LEU A 191 7.81 -7.98 -0.55
N ASN A 192 6.98 -7.02 -0.94
CA ASN A 192 7.11 -5.63 -0.49
C ASN A 192 6.97 -5.51 1.04
N ILE A 193 5.98 -6.19 1.63
CA ILE A 193 5.78 -6.18 3.09
C ILE A 193 6.95 -6.85 3.82
N ARG A 194 7.53 -7.93 3.28
CA ARG A 194 8.69 -8.60 3.87
C ARG A 194 9.93 -7.70 3.86
N LEU A 195 10.18 -7.02 2.74
CA LEU A 195 11.29 -6.07 2.60
C LEU A 195 11.19 -4.93 3.62
N ILE A 196 9.99 -4.38 3.84
CA ILE A 196 9.76 -3.32 4.83
C ILE A 196 9.92 -3.84 6.26
N ARG A 197 9.58 -5.11 6.51
CA ARG A 197 9.73 -5.77 7.82
C ARG A 197 11.14 -6.34 8.06
N GLY A 198 12.08 -6.18 7.13
CA GLY A 198 13.47 -6.64 7.27
C GLY A 198 13.63 -8.17 7.34
N LYS A 199 12.69 -8.94 6.77
CA LYS A 199 12.75 -10.42 6.71
C LYS A 199 12.90 -10.94 5.28
#